data_AF-R5M243-F1
#
_entry.id   AF-R5M243-F1
#
_cell.length_a   1.000
_cell.length_b   1.000
_cell.length_c   1.000
_cell.angle_alpha   90.00
_cell.angle_beta   90.00
_cell.angle_gamma   90.00
#
_symmetry.space_group_name_H-M   'P 1'
#
loop_
_entity.id
_entity.type
_entity.pdbx_description
1 polymer ?
#
loop_
_entity_poly.entity_id
_entity_poly.type
_entity_poly.pdbx_seq_one_letter_code
_entity_poly.pdbx_strand_id
1 'polypeptide(L)'
;MADTNTNIEVDVEDLKNDSFMNHLNSTLQVKRDYELHEYDYEWLEIIEDVLPYLDNILRNPKRFIVNEEEIVKVELSKKITVESVIHLTQHTNLIQDYNAKTGDVKPSKVLNINKEESLDTYENRFIFTLINNLRVFLDQRIESTGENSFYKDSRNLKYEGNSKVGTDEIKFTLTIDALDKNIKLPESGVSDLSYADRLKKIKQQLDGFMGSELMTTLAKLHVEKVRSPIRKTNVILKNPNFRKAEELWNYIQTYVNKDKNEVDKKDYFDDGTLKNEYDQAILMTYIANKGISSNGELSETAMLSNVIDRLISNLLDSDDTLTEDNLKEIFIKEIRKVKLNNNNKRKVILRIFKDRMSKDNDKLMDDFSLLERI
;
A
#
# COMPACT_ATOMS: atom_id res chain seq x y z
N MET A 1 -19.21 65.34 43.88
CA MET A 1 -18.21 65.73 42.88
C MET A 1 -16.85 65.31 43.40
N ALA A 2 -16.35 64.20 42.88
CA ALA A 2 -14.94 63.83 42.86
C ALA A 2 -14.85 62.70 41.82
N ASP A 3 -14.75 63.11 40.55
CA ASP A 3 -14.46 62.21 39.45
C ASP A 3 -13.01 61.73 39.59
N THR A 4 -12.81 60.52 40.11
CA THR A 4 -11.58 59.78 39.89
C THR A 4 -11.71 59.00 38.58
N ASN A 5 -11.51 59.72 37.47
CA ASN A 5 -11.11 59.13 36.20
C ASN A 5 -9.71 58.52 36.39
N THR A 6 -9.65 57.27 36.84
CA THR A 6 -8.50 56.41 36.54
C THR A 6 -8.62 56.00 35.08
N ASN A 7 -8.08 56.84 34.20
CA ASN A 7 -7.65 56.41 32.87
C ASN A 7 -6.68 55.26 33.10
N ILE A 8 -7.12 54.03 32.83
CA ILE A 8 -6.22 52.90 32.60
C ILE A 8 -5.64 53.15 31.23
N GLU A 9 -4.62 54.02 31.19
CA GLU A 9 -3.73 54.14 30.05
C GLU A 9 -3.10 52.76 29.90
N VAL A 10 -3.47 52.04 28.83
CA VAL A 10 -2.81 50.79 28.49
C VAL A 10 -1.36 51.16 28.22
N ASP A 11 -0.49 50.91 29.18
CA ASP A 11 0.92 51.24 29.06
C ASP A 11 1.49 50.46 27.86
N VAL A 12 1.70 51.18 26.76
CA VAL A 12 2.17 50.65 25.49
C VAL A 12 3.64 50.23 25.64
N GLU A 13 4.34 50.67 26.69
CA GLU A 13 5.73 50.28 26.97
C GLU A 13 5.87 48.82 27.44
N ASP A 14 4.88 48.26 28.16
CA ASP A 14 4.92 46.87 28.60
C ASP A 14 4.87 45.85 27.44
N LEU A 15 4.30 46.26 26.29
CA LEU A 15 4.30 45.47 25.06
C LEU A 15 5.62 45.60 24.27
N LYS A 16 6.34 46.72 24.43
CA LYS A 16 7.64 46.99 23.79
C LYS A 16 8.81 46.25 24.46
N ASN A 17 8.72 45.95 25.74
CA ASN A 17 9.82 45.34 26.51
C ASN A 17 9.85 43.80 26.50
N ASP A 18 9.15 43.14 25.58
CA ASP A 18 9.05 41.68 25.50
C ASP A 18 8.67 41.01 26.84
N SER A 19 7.98 41.72 27.74
CA SER A 19 7.60 41.23 29.07
C SER A 19 6.82 39.92 29.00
N PHE A 20 5.97 39.77 27.97
CA PHE A 20 5.28 38.51 27.68
C PHE A 20 6.25 37.37 27.35
N MET A 21 7.20 37.61 26.45
CA MET A 21 8.16 36.60 25.98
C MET A 21 9.19 36.25 27.06
N ASN A 22 9.62 37.23 27.85
CA ASN A 22 10.57 37.07 28.94
C ASN A 22 10.02 36.23 30.10
N HIS A 23 8.69 36.24 30.30
CA HIS A 23 8.01 35.45 31.32
C HIS A 23 7.23 34.26 30.74
N LEU A 24 7.41 33.97 29.45
CA LEU A 24 6.73 32.86 28.78
C LEU A 24 7.41 31.54 29.19
N ASN A 25 6.67 30.69 29.86
CA ASN A 25 7.04 29.29 30.04
C ASN A 25 6.09 28.44 29.20
N SER A 26 6.60 27.84 28.13
CA SER A 26 5.82 27.11 27.16
C SER A 26 6.50 25.80 26.77
N THR A 27 5.69 24.79 26.46
CA THR A 27 6.12 23.46 26.03
C THR A 27 5.38 23.08 24.75
N LEU A 28 6.13 22.65 23.74
CA LEU A 28 5.60 22.18 22.47
C LEU A 28 5.89 20.69 22.31
N GLN A 29 4.85 19.85 22.39
CA GLN A 29 4.95 18.43 22.07
C GLN A 29 4.50 18.18 20.63
N VAL A 30 5.35 17.54 19.85
CA VAL A 30 5.10 17.15 18.47
C VAL A 30 5.07 15.63 18.37
N LYS A 31 3.92 15.10 17.94
CA LYS A 31 3.75 13.69 17.59
C LYS A 31 3.47 13.56 16.11
N ARG A 32 4.27 12.77 15.41
CA ARG A 32 4.06 12.43 14.01
C ARG A 32 4.07 10.92 13.85
N ASP A 33 3.00 10.39 13.28
CA ASP A 33 2.89 9.00 12.87
C ASP A 33 2.69 8.95 11.35
N TYR A 34 3.77 8.64 10.65
CA TYR A 34 3.79 8.45 9.20
C TYR A 34 3.92 6.97 8.86
N GLU A 35 3.02 6.49 8.02
CA GLU A 35 2.98 5.12 7.50
C GLU A 35 2.73 5.18 5.99
N LEU A 36 3.62 4.59 5.20
CA LEU A 36 3.49 4.40 3.76
C LEU A 36 3.66 2.91 3.46
N HIS A 37 2.66 2.34 2.79
CA HIS A 37 2.67 0.98 2.28
C HIS A 37 2.30 1.02 0.80
N GLU A 38 3.28 0.81 -0.07
CA GLU A 38 3.12 0.68 -1.52
C GLU A 38 3.39 -0.77 -1.91
N TYR A 39 2.35 -1.46 -2.37
CA TYR A 39 2.39 -2.87 -2.74
C TYR A 39 2.51 -3.03 -4.26
N ASP A 40 3.33 -3.99 -4.70
CA ASP A 40 3.45 -4.37 -6.10
C ASP A 40 2.49 -5.54 -6.43
N TYR A 41 1.75 -5.40 -7.53
CA TYR A 41 0.78 -6.38 -8.01
C TYR A 41 1.20 -7.05 -9.33
N GLU A 42 2.38 -6.72 -9.90
CA GLU A 42 2.88 -7.31 -11.16
C GLU A 42 2.97 -8.85 -11.10
N TRP A 43 3.32 -9.39 -9.93
CA TRP A 43 3.42 -10.83 -9.72
C TRP A 43 2.10 -11.57 -9.94
N LEU A 44 0.97 -10.91 -9.69
CA LEU A 44 -0.36 -11.48 -9.88
C LEU A 44 -0.67 -11.68 -11.37
N GLU A 45 -0.32 -10.70 -12.20
CA GLU A 45 -0.54 -10.75 -13.65
C GLU A 45 0.26 -11.87 -14.32
N ILE A 46 1.52 -12.02 -13.91
CA ILE A 46 2.41 -13.07 -14.43
C ILE A 46 1.87 -14.45 -14.08
N ILE A 47 1.37 -14.64 -12.85
CA ILE A 47 0.77 -15.92 -12.45
C ILE A 47 -0.49 -16.18 -13.28
N GLU A 48 -1.39 -15.21 -13.41
CA GLU A 48 -2.63 -15.35 -14.18
C GLU A 48 -2.38 -15.71 -15.66
N ASP A 49 -1.36 -15.13 -16.30
CA ASP A 49 -0.97 -15.49 -17.67
C ASP A 49 -0.53 -16.95 -17.77
N VAL A 50 0.17 -17.48 -16.77
CA VAL A 50 0.79 -18.81 -16.84
C VAL A 50 -0.18 -19.94 -16.43
N LEU A 51 -1.18 -19.68 -15.59
CA LEU A 51 -2.12 -20.70 -15.08
C LEU A 51 -2.80 -21.55 -16.19
N PRO A 52 -3.30 -20.99 -17.31
CA PRO A 52 -3.90 -21.78 -18.39
C PRO A 52 -2.92 -22.78 -19.02
N TYR A 53 -1.65 -22.42 -19.11
CA TYR A 53 -0.60 -23.30 -19.65
C TYR A 53 -0.31 -24.46 -18.70
N LEU A 54 -0.36 -24.21 -17.38
CA LEU A 54 -0.25 -25.26 -16.37
C LEU A 54 -1.44 -26.23 -16.41
N ASP A 55 -2.67 -25.72 -16.54
CA ASP A 55 -3.87 -26.55 -16.67
C ASP A 55 -3.75 -27.51 -17.88
N ASN A 56 -3.29 -26.99 -19.02
CA ASN A 56 -3.08 -27.80 -20.23
C ASN A 56 -2.06 -28.94 -20.03
N ILE A 57 -1.03 -28.73 -19.21
CA ILE A 57 -0.04 -29.78 -18.89
C ILE A 57 -0.66 -30.83 -17.95
N LEU A 58 -1.41 -30.39 -16.94
CA LEU A 58 -2.02 -31.28 -15.95
C LEU A 58 -3.14 -32.14 -16.53
N ARG A 59 -3.87 -31.64 -17.54
CA ARG A 59 -4.87 -32.41 -18.27
C ARG A 59 -4.27 -33.50 -19.15
N ASN A 60 -3.05 -33.27 -19.67
CA ASN A 60 -2.37 -34.21 -20.57
C ASN A 60 -0.98 -34.57 -20.02
N PRO A 61 -0.92 -35.29 -18.88
CA PRO A 61 0.34 -35.63 -18.25
C PRO A 61 1.11 -36.62 -19.13
N LYS A 62 2.44 -36.45 -19.19
CA LYS A 62 3.31 -37.36 -19.94
C LYS A 62 3.39 -38.69 -19.20
N ARG A 63 3.02 -39.78 -19.87
CA ARG A 63 3.13 -41.15 -19.34
C ARG A 63 4.37 -41.82 -19.92
N PHE A 64 5.15 -42.48 -19.07
CA PHE A 64 6.30 -43.28 -19.45
C PHE A 64 6.01 -44.74 -19.12
N ILE A 65 6.26 -45.66 -20.05
CA ILE A 65 6.02 -47.08 -19.83
C ILE A 65 7.24 -47.66 -19.11
N VAL A 66 7.06 -48.10 -17.87
CA VAL A 66 8.06 -48.83 -17.09
C VAL A 66 7.77 -50.32 -17.24
N ASN A 67 8.81 -51.08 -17.58
CA ASN A 67 8.74 -52.54 -17.63
C ASN A 67 9.26 -53.08 -16.29
N GLU A 68 8.37 -53.59 -15.45
CA GLU A 68 8.75 -54.32 -14.25
C GLU A 68 8.92 -55.81 -14.59
N GLU A 69 10.12 -56.31 -14.37
CA GLU A 69 10.47 -57.70 -14.62
C GLU A 69 10.46 -58.50 -13.31
N GLU A 70 9.60 -59.50 -13.21
CA GLU A 70 9.51 -60.37 -12.03
C GLU A 70 9.50 -61.85 -12.43
N ILE A 71 10.23 -62.68 -11.69
CA ILE A 71 10.22 -64.14 -11.88
C ILE A 71 9.07 -64.75 -11.07
N VAL A 72 7.95 -64.99 -11.74
CA VAL A 72 6.74 -65.57 -11.13
C VAL A 72 6.56 -67.03 -11.53
N LYS A 73 5.77 -67.79 -10.76
CA LYS A 73 5.34 -69.13 -11.19
C LYS A 73 4.57 -69.02 -12.50
N VAL A 74 4.73 -70.02 -13.39
CA VAL A 74 4.11 -70.01 -14.73
C VAL A 74 2.60 -69.82 -14.67
N GLU A 75 1.97 -70.40 -13.65
CA GLU A 75 0.52 -70.31 -13.39
C GLU A 75 0.03 -68.88 -13.11
N LEU A 76 0.91 -68.00 -12.62
CA LEU A 76 0.59 -66.61 -12.26
C LEU A 76 0.91 -65.63 -13.40
N SER A 77 1.68 -66.05 -14.40
CA SER A 77 1.98 -65.21 -15.57
C SER A 77 0.83 -65.25 -16.56
N LYS A 78 0.28 -64.08 -16.89
CA LYS A 78 -0.83 -63.95 -17.84
C LYS A 78 -0.38 -63.99 -19.31
N LYS A 79 0.86 -63.61 -19.61
CA LYS A 79 1.38 -63.52 -20.98
C LYS A 79 2.89 -63.76 -21.02
N ILE A 80 3.31 -64.68 -21.89
CA ILE A 80 4.72 -64.99 -22.12
C ILE A 80 5.21 -64.12 -23.29
N THR A 81 6.28 -63.37 -23.07
CA THR A 81 6.91 -62.52 -24.09
C THR A 81 8.18 -63.17 -24.66
N VAL A 82 8.73 -62.62 -25.74
CA VAL A 82 9.97 -63.13 -26.35
C VAL A 82 11.14 -63.02 -25.36
N GLU A 83 11.23 -61.91 -24.61
CA GLU A 83 12.22 -61.71 -23.55
C GLU A 83 12.06 -62.76 -22.43
N SER A 84 10.83 -63.14 -22.10
CA SER A 84 10.57 -64.23 -21.15
C SER A 84 11.15 -65.57 -21.61
N VAL A 85 11.06 -65.87 -22.91
CA VAL A 85 11.63 -67.09 -23.50
C VAL A 85 13.16 -67.02 -23.52
N ILE A 86 13.75 -65.87 -23.88
CA ILE A 86 15.20 -65.67 -23.85
C ILE A 86 15.74 -65.86 -22.43
N HIS A 87 15.09 -65.27 -21.42
CA HIS A 87 15.48 -65.44 -20.02
C HIS A 87 15.41 -66.91 -19.57
N LEU A 88 14.39 -67.67 -19.99
CA LEU A 88 14.31 -69.12 -19.73
C LEU A 88 15.46 -69.90 -20.37
N THR A 89 15.91 -69.53 -21.57
CA THR A 89 17.05 -70.21 -22.22
C THR A 89 18.38 -69.98 -21.49
N GLN A 90 18.51 -68.84 -20.79
CA GLN A 90 19.70 -68.49 -20.01
C GLN A 90 19.65 -69.09 -18.59
N HIS A 91 18.45 -69.33 -18.06
CA HIS A 91 18.21 -69.78 -16.69
C HIS A 91 17.51 -71.14 -16.66
N THR A 92 18.27 -72.19 -17.00
CA THR A 92 17.81 -73.58 -17.02
C THR A 92 17.33 -74.10 -15.66
N ASN A 93 17.76 -73.46 -14.56
CA ASN A 93 17.28 -73.73 -13.20
C ASN A 93 15.80 -73.39 -12.98
N LEU A 94 15.16 -72.66 -13.89
CA LEU A 94 13.73 -72.34 -13.84
C LEU A 94 12.88 -73.38 -14.58
N ILE A 95 13.51 -74.35 -15.26
CA ILE A 95 12.85 -75.42 -16.01
C ILE A 95 12.60 -76.62 -15.10
N GLN A 96 11.36 -77.13 -15.13
CA GLN A 96 10.91 -78.20 -14.24
C GLN A 96 11.03 -79.58 -14.89
N ASP A 97 10.67 -79.67 -16.17
CA ASP A 97 10.72 -80.92 -16.93
C ASP A 97 11.05 -80.65 -18.40
N TYR A 98 11.77 -81.58 -19.02
CA TYR A 98 12.15 -81.53 -20.42
C TYR A 98 11.89 -82.89 -21.07
N ASN A 99 10.99 -82.90 -22.04
CA ASN A 99 10.69 -84.12 -22.79
C ASN A 99 11.62 -84.26 -23.99
N ALA A 100 12.66 -85.06 -23.83
CA ALA A 100 13.68 -85.30 -24.87
C ALA A 100 13.14 -85.92 -26.18
N LYS A 101 11.90 -86.45 -26.20
CA LYS A 101 11.29 -87.03 -27.40
C LYS A 101 10.43 -86.04 -28.20
N THR A 102 9.83 -85.04 -27.54
CA THR A 102 8.98 -84.02 -28.21
C THR A 102 9.66 -82.65 -28.31
N GLY A 103 10.72 -82.42 -27.53
CA GLY A 103 11.38 -81.11 -27.43
C GLY A 103 10.63 -80.11 -26.55
N ASP A 104 9.56 -80.54 -25.87
CA ASP A 104 8.75 -79.66 -25.02
C ASP A 104 9.45 -79.38 -23.68
N VAL A 105 9.46 -78.09 -23.32
CA VAL A 105 10.05 -77.59 -22.09
C VAL A 105 8.93 -77.11 -21.18
N LYS A 106 8.86 -77.64 -19.95
CA LYS A 106 7.89 -77.20 -18.94
C LYS A 106 8.60 -76.33 -17.89
N PRO A 107 8.49 -75.00 -17.95
CA PRO A 107 9.04 -74.13 -16.93
C PRO A 107 8.25 -74.19 -15.62
N SER A 108 8.95 -74.00 -14.51
CA SER A 108 8.36 -73.84 -13.16
C SER A 108 8.11 -72.37 -12.82
N LYS A 109 8.98 -71.48 -13.32
CA LYS A 109 8.88 -70.03 -13.18
C LYS A 109 9.28 -69.37 -14.49
N VAL A 110 8.69 -68.22 -14.81
CA VAL A 110 8.90 -67.48 -16.05
C VAL A 110 9.07 -66.00 -15.70
N LEU A 111 9.91 -65.30 -16.46
CA LEU A 111 10.04 -63.84 -16.37
C LEU A 111 8.74 -63.20 -16.87
N ASN A 112 8.00 -62.56 -15.98
CA ASN A 112 6.82 -61.79 -16.30
C ASN A 112 7.20 -60.31 -16.41
N ILE A 113 6.86 -59.70 -17.54
CA ILE A 113 7.15 -58.29 -17.82
C ILE A 113 5.84 -57.53 -17.72
N ASN A 114 5.63 -56.86 -16.61
CA ASN A 114 4.48 -55.97 -16.41
C ASN A 114 4.83 -54.61 -17.00
N LYS A 115 4.03 -54.15 -17.97
CA LYS A 115 4.16 -52.81 -18.55
C LYS A 115 3.23 -51.89 -17.77
N GLU A 116 3.79 -51.16 -16.81
CA GLU A 116 3.03 -50.15 -16.05
C GLU A 116 3.28 -48.76 -16.63
N GLU A 117 2.22 -47.96 -16.71
CA GLU A 117 2.34 -46.54 -17.07
C GLU A 117 2.72 -45.75 -15.82
N SER A 118 3.96 -45.25 -15.78
CA SER A 118 4.45 -44.36 -14.75
C SER A 118 4.29 -42.90 -15.17
N LEU A 119 3.84 -42.08 -14.23
CA LEU A 119 3.82 -40.61 -14.35
C LEU A 119 5.12 -39.97 -13.88
N ASP A 120 6.08 -40.77 -13.42
CA ASP A 120 7.32 -40.32 -12.82
C ASP A 120 8.38 -39.91 -13.86
N THR A 121 8.09 -38.83 -14.59
CA THR A 121 9.02 -38.23 -15.56
C THR A 121 9.62 -36.94 -15.01
N TYR A 122 10.82 -36.57 -15.46
CA TYR A 122 11.48 -35.33 -15.02
C TYR A 122 10.59 -34.10 -15.22
N GLU A 123 9.90 -34.03 -16.36
CA GLU A 123 8.96 -32.96 -16.71
C GLU A 123 7.79 -32.89 -15.72
N ASN A 124 7.20 -34.04 -15.37
CA ASN A 124 6.10 -34.08 -14.41
C ASN A 124 6.58 -33.75 -12.99
N ARG A 125 7.79 -34.19 -12.60
CA ARG A 125 8.43 -33.80 -11.34
C ARG A 125 8.69 -32.29 -11.27
N PHE A 126 9.09 -31.70 -12.40
CA PHE A 126 9.29 -30.26 -12.52
C PHE A 126 7.99 -29.50 -12.26
N ILE A 127 6.91 -29.87 -12.94
CA ILE A 127 5.58 -29.25 -12.75
C ILE A 127 5.07 -29.44 -11.33
N PHE A 128 5.23 -30.64 -10.76
CA PHE A 128 4.91 -30.92 -9.37
C PHE A 128 5.66 -29.99 -8.41
N THR A 129 6.96 -29.78 -8.64
CA THR A 129 7.77 -28.90 -7.81
C THR A 129 7.38 -27.44 -7.99
N LEU A 130 7.12 -27.00 -9.23
CA LEU A 130 6.70 -25.64 -9.56
C LEU A 130 5.37 -25.27 -8.88
N ILE A 131 4.36 -26.12 -8.96
CA ILE A 131 3.04 -25.84 -8.36
C ILE A 131 3.15 -25.73 -6.84
N ASN A 132 3.93 -26.60 -6.20
CA ASN A 132 4.19 -26.52 -4.76
C ASN A 132 4.91 -25.22 -4.38
N ASN A 133 5.94 -24.82 -5.14
CA ASN A 133 6.66 -23.58 -4.90
C ASN A 133 5.78 -22.34 -5.13
N LEU A 134 4.95 -22.37 -6.18
CA LEU A 134 4.00 -21.32 -6.49
C LEU A 134 2.97 -21.12 -5.38
N ARG A 135 2.49 -22.21 -4.76
CA ARG A 135 1.59 -22.13 -3.60
C ARG A 135 2.27 -21.46 -2.41
N VAL A 136 3.48 -21.91 -2.05
CA VAL A 136 4.23 -21.31 -0.94
C VAL A 136 4.50 -19.82 -1.20
N PHE A 137 4.88 -19.48 -2.44
CA PHE A 137 5.07 -18.09 -2.85
C PHE A 137 3.78 -17.26 -2.71
N LEU A 138 2.65 -17.79 -3.16
CA LEU A 138 1.36 -17.11 -3.08
C LEU A 138 0.90 -16.91 -1.62
N ASP A 139 1.04 -17.93 -0.77
CA ASP A 139 0.69 -17.82 0.65
C ASP A 139 1.57 -16.77 1.36
N GLN A 140 2.89 -16.78 1.12
CA GLN A 140 3.81 -15.75 1.65
C GLN A 140 3.43 -14.34 1.17
N ARG A 141 3.04 -14.19 -0.10
CA ARG A 141 2.65 -12.89 -0.66
C ARG A 141 1.36 -12.37 -0.06
N ILE A 142 0.38 -13.23 0.18
CA ILE A 142 -0.88 -12.83 0.81
C ILE A 142 -0.66 -12.36 2.24
N GLU A 143 0.25 -12.98 2.96
CA GLU A 143 0.62 -12.54 4.30
C GLU A 143 1.39 -11.20 4.28
N SER A 144 2.22 -10.95 3.26
CA SER A 144 3.02 -9.72 3.15
C SER A 144 2.31 -8.54 2.49
N THR A 145 1.38 -8.80 1.58
CA THR A 145 0.72 -7.81 0.74
C THR A 145 -0.66 -7.49 1.31
N GLY A 146 -0.82 -6.26 1.81
CA GLY A 146 -2.13 -5.76 2.23
C GLY A 146 -3.09 -5.57 1.06
N GLU A 147 -4.39 -5.44 1.34
CA GLU A 147 -5.42 -5.31 0.29
C GLU A 147 -5.19 -4.08 -0.61
N ASN A 148 -4.74 -2.97 -0.03
CA ASN A 148 -4.56 -1.71 -0.74
C ASN A 148 -3.27 -1.03 -0.33
N SER A 149 -2.64 -0.34 -1.28
CA SER A 149 -1.56 0.58 -0.96
C SER A 149 -2.16 1.80 -0.24
N PHE A 150 -1.53 2.25 0.83
CA PHE A 150 -2.02 3.41 1.58
C PHE A 150 -0.87 4.26 2.08
N TYR A 151 -1.15 5.55 2.25
CA TYR A 151 -0.33 6.40 3.11
C TYR A 151 -1.21 7.05 4.17
N LYS A 152 -0.61 7.26 5.34
CA LYS A 152 -1.20 7.92 6.48
C LYS A 152 -0.14 8.81 7.12
N ASP A 153 -0.42 10.10 7.25
CA ASP A 153 0.40 11.06 7.98
C ASP A 153 -0.48 11.71 9.06
N SER A 154 -0.33 11.23 10.29
CA SER A 154 -0.98 11.81 11.46
C SER A 154 -0.01 12.74 12.16
N ARG A 155 -0.40 13.99 12.37
CA ARG A 155 0.39 15.00 13.07
C ARG A 155 -0.46 15.53 14.22
N ASN A 156 -0.07 15.20 15.45
CA ASN A 156 -0.71 15.67 16.66
C ASN A 156 0.25 16.61 17.37
N LEU A 157 -0.16 17.85 17.57
CA LEU A 157 0.64 18.89 18.18
C LEU A 157 -0.07 19.40 19.41
N LYS A 158 0.63 19.43 20.54
CA LYS A 158 0.13 19.97 21.80
C LYS A 158 1.08 21.06 22.29
N TYR A 159 0.56 22.26 22.40
CA TYR A 159 1.30 23.43 22.84
C TYR A 159 0.62 24.02 24.08
N GLU A 160 1.34 24.11 25.19
CA GLU A 160 0.80 24.61 26.45
C GLU A 160 1.79 25.54 27.12
N GLY A 161 1.28 26.53 27.85
CA GLY A 161 2.15 27.47 28.54
C GLY A 161 1.41 28.51 29.34
N ASN A 162 2.20 29.26 30.08
CA ASN A 162 1.75 30.37 30.90
C ASN A 162 2.73 31.54 30.78
N SER A 163 2.18 32.74 30.91
CA SER A 163 2.96 33.97 30.98
C SER A 163 2.31 34.94 31.96
N LYS A 164 3.11 35.84 32.53
CA LYS A 164 2.65 36.89 33.43
C LYS A 164 3.12 38.24 32.92
N VAL A 165 2.20 39.15 32.67
CA VAL A 165 2.48 40.51 32.22
C VAL A 165 1.83 41.49 33.19
N GLY A 166 2.63 42.12 34.04
CA GLY A 166 2.12 42.99 35.11
C GLY A 166 1.20 42.22 36.07
N THR A 167 -0.09 42.60 36.10
CA THR A 167 -1.15 41.92 36.87
C THR A 167 -1.86 40.79 36.12
N ASP A 168 -1.63 40.66 34.81
CA ASP A 168 -2.33 39.68 33.98
C ASP A 168 -1.65 38.31 34.09
N GLU A 169 -2.41 37.30 34.52
CA GLU A 169 -2.01 35.90 34.48
C GLU A 169 -2.62 35.24 33.24
N ILE A 170 -1.77 34.79 32.33
CA ILE A 170 -2.17 34.23 31.03
C ILE A 170 -1.85 32.74 31.03
N LYS A 171 -2.84 31.91 30.70
CA LYS A 171 -2.70 30.47 30.49
C LYS A 171 -3.30 30.10 29.15
N PHE A 172 -2.61 29.27 28.40
CA PHE A 172 -3.07 28.82 27.09
C PHE A 172 -2.76 27.35 26.86
N THR A 173 -3.60 26.71 26.05
CA THR A 173 -3.42 25.35 25.58
C THR A 173 -3.99 25.25 24.18
N LEU A 174 -3.19 24.74 23.24
CA LEU A 174 -3.54 24.54 21.85
C LEU A 174 -3.24 23.08 21.48
N THR A 175 -4.26 22.40 20.97
CA THR A 175 -4.12 21.04 20.43
C THR A 175 -4.53 21.07 18.96
N ILE A 176 -3.68 20.52 18.10
CA ILE A 176 -3.94 20.38 16.66
C ILE A 176 -3.77 18.92 16.29
N ASP A 177 -4.87 18.28 15.87
CA ASP A 177 -4.87 16.93 15.34
C ASP A 177 -5.12 17.00 13.83
N ALA A 178 -4.09 16.72 13.03
CA ALA A 178 -4.16 16.69 11.58
C ALA A 178 -3.94 15.25 11.09
N LEU A 179 -4.88 14.78 10.25
CA LEU A 179 -4.78 13.47 9.62
C LEU A 179 -4.86 13.64 8.10
N ASP A 180 -3.78 13.32 7.42
CA ASP A 180 -3.77 13.14 5.98
C ASP A 180 -3.72 11.65 5.64
N LYS A 181 -4.64 11.18 4.80
CA LYS A 181 -4.72 9.77 4.43
C LYS A 181 -5.16 9.63 2.98
N ASN A 182 -4.54 8.71 2.27
CA ASN A 182 -4.99 8.30 0.96
C ASN A 182 -4.86 6.78 0.83
N ILE A 183 -5.84 6.19 0.17
CA ILE A 183 -5.86 4.77 -0.13
C ILE A 183 -5.80 4.68 -1.65
N LYS A 184 -4.68 4.20 -2.16
CA LYS A 184 -4.56 3.87 -3.57
C LYS A 184 -5.12 2.47 -3.73
N LEU A 185 -6.31 2.41 -4.31
CA LEU A 185 -6.88 1.15 -4.76
C LEU A 185 -5.92 0.52 -5.79
N PRO A 186 -5.75 -0.81 -5.79
CA PRO A 186 -5.05 -1.50 -6.85
C PRO A 186 -5.70 -1.10 -8.17
N GLU A 187 -4.90 -0.72 -9.17
CA GLU A 187 -5.42 -0.50 -10.51
C GLU A 187 -6.14 -1.78 -10.93
N SER A 188 -7.40 -1.65 -11.32
CA SER A 188 -8.10 -2.73 -12.03
C SER A 188 -7.27 -3.02 -13.27
N GLY A 189 -6.54 -4.14 -13.27
CA GLY A 189 -5.79 -4.60 -14.44
C GLY A 189 -6.72 -4.91 -15.60
N VAL A 190 -6.24 -5.72 -16.55
CA VAL A 190 -6.98 -6.09 -17.78
C VAL A 190 -8.34 -6.79 -17.51
N SER A 191 -8.61 -7.18 -16.26
CA SER A 191 -9.88 -7.78 -15.82
C SER A 191 -10.69 -6.83 -14.92
N ASP A 192 -12.00 -6.74 -15.15
CA ASP A 192 -12.99 -6.03 -14.29
C ASP A 192 -13.14 -6.61 -12.86
N LEU A 193 -12.26 -7.52 -12.44
CA LEU A 193 -12.31 -8.21 -11.15
C LEU A 193 -11.47 -7.46 -10.10
N SER A 194 -12.00 -7.38 -8.87
CA SER A 194 -11.26 -6.88 -7.71
C SER A 194 -10.02 -7.73 -7.41
N TYR A 195 -8.99 -7.14 -6.80
CA TYR A 195 -7.79 -7.84 -6.35
C TYR A 195 -8.12 -9.09 -5.50
N ALA A 196 -9.08 -8.96 -4.57
CA ALA A 196 -9.52 -10.08 -3.73
C ALA A 196 -10.15 -11.21 -4.55
N ASP A 197 -10.91 -10.87 -5.60
CA ASP A 197 -11.56 -11.86 -6.47
C ASP A 197 -10.55 -12.57 -7.37
N ARG A 198 -9.56 -11.83 -7.89
CA ARG A 198 -8.43 -12.37 -8.66
C ARG A 198 -7.64 -13.37 -7.82
N LEU A 199 -7.29 -12.98 -6.59
CA LEU A 199 -6.58 -13.84 -5.66
C LEU A 199 -7.36 -15.13 -5.33
N LYS A 200 -8.68 -15.01 -5.12
CA LYS A 200 -9.57 -16.15 -4.88
C LYS A 200 -9.61 -17.10 -6.07
N LYS A 201 -9.67 -16.55 -7.29
CA LYS A 201 -9.68 -17.34 -8.53
C LYS A 201 -8.37 -18.13 -8.69
N ILE A 202 -7.22 -17.50 -8.46
CA ILE A 202 -5.93 -18.18 -8.52
C ILE A 202 -5.85 -19.30 -7.48
N LYS A 203 -6.26 -19.04 -6.23
CA LYS A 203 -6.31 -20.06 -5.18
C LYS A 203 -7.17 -21.26 -5.59
N GLN A 204 -8.38 -21.01 -6.09
CA GLN A 204 -9.27 -22.08 -6.56
C GLN A 204 -8.67 -22.90 -7.70
N GLN A 205 -7.96 -22.26 -8.64
CA GLN A 205 -7.28 -22.96 -9.73
C GLN A 205 -6.12 -23.81 -9.20
N LEU A 206 -5.32 -23.28 -8.28
CA LEU A 206 -4.22 -24.02 -7.65
C LEU A 206 -4.70 -25.21 -6.83
N ASP A 207 -5.79 -25.06 -6.08
CA ASP A 207 -6.42 -26.17 -5.34
C ASP A 207 -6.91 -27.26 -6.30
N GLY A 208 -7.51 -26.86 -7.44
CA GLY A 208 -7.88 -27.77 -8.52
C GLY A 208 -6.68 -28.52 -9.11
N PHE A 209 -5.54 -27.84 -9.30
CA PHE A 209 -4.31 -28.45 -9.79
C PHE A 209 -3.75 -29.49 -8.83
N MET A 210 -3.77 -29.22 -7.52
CA MET A 210 -3.35 -30.18 -6.50
C MET A 210 -4.20 -31.45 -6.48
N GLY A 211 -5.49 -31.34 -6.85
CA GLY A 211 -6.40 -32.48 -7.00
C GLY A 211 -6.18 -33.33 -8.25
N SER A 212 -5.30 -32.93 -9.18
CA SER A 212 -5.08 -33.66 -10.42
C SER A 212 -4.43 -35.04 -10.22
N GLU A 213 -4.65 -35.95 -11.17
CA GLU A 213 -4.08 -37.31 -11.17
C GLU A 213 -2.55 -37.28 -11.08
N LEU A 214 -1.90 -36.37 -11.81
CA LEU A 214 -0.45 -36.19 -11.77
C LEU A 214 0.02 -35.79 -10.37
N MET A 215 -0.57 -34.76 -9.77
CA MET A 215 -0.13 -34.24 -8.47
C MET A 215 -0.35 -35.26 -7.34
N THR A 216 -1.51 -35.91 -7.32
CA THR A 216 -1.84 -36.92 -6.30
C THR A 216 -0.99 -38.18 -6.43
N THR A 217 -0.68 -38.63 -7.65
CA THR A 217 0.14 -39.81 -7.89
C THR A 217 1.61 -39.55 -7.51
N LEU A 218 2.17 -38.41 -7.92
CA LEU A 218 3.56 -38.05 -7.56
C LEU A 218 3.72 -37.78 -6.06
N ALA A 219 2.70 -37.21 -5.41
CA ALA A 219 2.70 -37.04 -3.95
C ALA A 219 2.75 -38.39 -3.21
N LYS A 220 1.96 -39.38 -3.65
CA LYS A 220 2.00 -40.74 -3.08
C LYS A 220 3.34 -41.43 -3.29
N LEU A 221 3.93 -41.26 -4.48
CA LEU A 221 5.22 -41.83 -4.85
C LEU A 221 6.42 -41.16 -4.15
N HIS A 222 6.20 -40.13 -3.31
CA HIS A 222 7.25 -39.41 -2.58
C HIS A 222 8.42 -38.98 -3.47
N VAL A 223 8.09 -38.46 -4.65
CA VAL A 223 9.07 -38.20 -5.68
C VAL A 223 10.00 -37.05 -5.30
N GLU A 224 11.29 -37.19 -5.61
CA GLU A 224 12.29 -36.16 -5.34
C GLU A 224 11.96 -34.84 -6.07
N LYS A 225 12.03 -33.74 -5.31
CA LYS A 225 11.82 -32.38 -5.83
C LYS A 225 12.94 -32.01 -6.81
N VAL A 226 12.56 -31.33 -7.89
CA VAL A 226 13.53 -30.82 -8.87
C VAL A 226 14.29 -29.63 -8.28
N ARG A 227 15.62 -29.67 -8.37
CA ARG A 227 16.50 -28.59 -7.90
C ARG A 227 16.87 -27.66 -9.07
N SER A 228 17.10 -26.39 -8.74
CA SER A 228 17.65 -25.42 -9.69
C SER A 228 19.13 -25.72 -9.99
N PRO A 229 19.62 -25.53 -11.23
CA PRO A 229 18.90 -25.11 -12.43
C PRO A 229 18.14 -26.26 -13.11
N ILE A 230 17.01 -25.92 -13.74
CA ILE A 230 16.20 -26.90 -14.48
C ILE A 230 16.98 -27.41 -15.69
N ARG A 231 16.93 -28.72 -15.92
CA ARG A 231 17.49 -29.36 -17.12
C ARG A 231 16.61 -29.02 -18.31
N LYS A 232 17.16 -28.32 -19.30
CA LYS A 232 16.45 -27.97 -20.55
C LYS A 232 16.28 -29.19 -21.44
N THR A 233 15.29 -30.03 -21.13
CA THR A 233 14.94 -31.18 -21.97
C THR A 233 14.25 -30.71 -23.25
N ASN A 234 14.20 -31.59 -24.27
CA ASN A 234 13.51 -31.28 -25.53
C ASN A 234 12.03 -30.93 -25.33
N VAL A 235 11.39 -31.50 -24.29
CA VAL A 235 9.98 -31.22 -23.98
C VAL A 235 9.83 -29.79 -23.45
N ILE A 236 10.72 -29.36 -22.56
CA ILE A 236 10.71 -28.00 -22.01
C ILE A 236 11.01 -26.96 -23.09
N LEU A 237 11.98 -27.25 -23.98
CA LEU A 237 12.37 -26.33 -25.05
C LEU A 237 11.35 -26.20 -26.17
N LYS A 238 10.69 -27.29 -26.57
CA LYS A 238 9.81 -27.32 -27.75
C LYS A 238 8.33 -27.09 -27.43
N ASN A 239 7.87 -27.41 -26.22
CA ASN A 239 6.47 -27.25 -25.86
C ASN A 239 6.20 -25.84 -25.30
N PRO A 240 5.32 -25.04 -25.92
CA PRO A 240 4.97 -23.70 -25.43
C PRO A 240 4.52 -23.67 -23.96
N ASN A 241 3.79 -24.69 -23.52
CA ASN A 241 3.27 -24.75 -22.14
C ASN A 241 4.41 -24.90 -21.13
N PHE A 242 5.39 -25.78 -21.42
CA PHE A 242 6.53 -25.98 -20.52
C PHE A 242 7.50 -24.81 -20.54
N ARG A 243 7.61 -24.09 -21.66
CA ARG A 243 8.38 -22.84 -21.73
C ARG A 243 7.79 -21.75 -20.81
N LYS A 244 6.47 -21.59 -20.82
CA LYS A 244 5.77 -20.67 -19.90
C LYS A 244 5.91 -21.09 -18.43
N ALA A 245 5.90 -22.40 -18.15
CA ALA A 245 6.19 -22.91 -16.82
C ALA A 245 7.64 -22.63 -16.37
N GLU A 246 8.62 -22.73 -17.28
CA GLU A 246 10.03 -22.37 -17.01
C GLU A 246 10.17 -20.85 -16.75
N GLU A 247 9.49 -20.01 -17.51
CA GLU A 247 9.45 -18.55 -17.29
C GLU A 247 8.94 -18.23 -15.88
N LEU A 248 7.83 -18.84 -15.45
CA LEU A 248 7.29 -18.68 -14.09
C LEU A 248 8.25 -19.20 -13.01
N TRP A 249 8.89 -20.35 -13.25
CA TRP A 249 9.88 -20.87 -12.32
C TRP A 249 11.02 -19.87 -12.08
N ASN A 250 11.60 -19.35 -13.17
CA ASN A 250 12.68 -18.39 -13.10
C ASN A 250 12.21 -17.11 -12.39
N TYR A 251 11.00 -16.64 -12.70
CA TYR A 251 10.40 -15.49 -12.02
C TYR A 251 10.32 -15.67 -10.50
N ILE A 252 9.81 -16.82 -10.03
CA ILE A 252 9.70 -17.10 -8.59
C ILE A 252 11.09 -17.15 -7.93
N GLN A 253 12.09 -17.73 -8.61
CA GLN A 253 13.46 -17.85 -8.08
C GLN A 253 14.20 -16.50 -8.03
N THR A 254 13.97 -15.62 -9.01
CA THR A 254 14.61 -14.30 -9.09
C THR A 254 13.74 -13.19 -8.52
N TYR A 255 12.62 -13.53 -7.88
CA TYR A 255 11.67 -12.54 -7.38
C TYR A 255 12.35 -11.65 -6.34
N VAL A 256 12.36 -10.34 -6.60
CA VAL A 256 12.80 -9.32 -5.66
C VAL A 256 11.56 -8.58 -5.19
N ASN A 257 11.37 -8.47 -3.87
CA ASN A 257 10.26 -7.69 -3.35
C ASN A 257 10.44 -6.21 -3.69
N LYS A 258 9.49 -5.65 -4.44
CA LYS A 258 9.43 -4.23 -4.80
C LYS A 258 8.53 -3.41 -3.89
N ASP A 259 7.88 -4.05 -2.90
CA ASP A 259 7.03 -3.34 -1.92
C ASP A 259 7.85 -2.28 -1.17
N LYS A 260 7.29 -1.08 -1.02
CA LYS A 260 7.88 -0.02 -0.19
C LYS A 260 7.06 0.14 1.07
N ASN A 261 7.72 -0.08 2.20
CA ASN A 261 7.14 0.11 3.52
C ASN A 261 8.00 1.13 4.27
N GLU A 262 7.44 2.31 4.54
CA GLU A 262 8.10 3.34 5.36
C GLU A 262 7.24 3.63 6.58
N VAL A 263 7.85 3.55 7.75
CA VAL A 263 7.21 3.89 9.02
C VAL A 263 8.13 4.87 9.73
N ASP A 264 7.65 6.09 9.94
CA ASP A 264 8.35 7.15 10.68
C ASP A 264 7.45 7.61 11.83
N LYS A 265 7.88 7.30 13.06
CA LYS A 265 7.17 7.68 14.28
C LYS A 265 8.07 8.58 15.11
N LYS A 266 7.57 9.79 15.40
CA LYS A 266 8.27 10.80 16.19
C LYS A 266 7.37 11.27 17.31
N ASP A 267 7.90 11.31 18.53
CA ASP A 267 7.25 11.92 19.70
C ASP A 267 8.36 12.65 20.46
N TYR A 268 8.35 13.98 20.40
CA TYR A 268 9.39 14.79 21.02
C TYR A 268 8.84 16.13 21.49
N PHE A 269 9.55 16.72 22.44
CA PHE A 269 9.35 18.11 22.82
C PHE A 269 10.28 18.97 21.96
N ASP A 270 9.71 19.93 21.25
CA ASP A 270 10.44 20.86 20.40
C ASP A 270 10.84 22.08 21.24
N ASP A 271 12.15 22.32 21.33
CA ASP A 271 12.75 23.52 21.93
C ASP A 271 13.39 24.42 20.85
N GLY A 272 13.01 24.21 19.58
CA GLY A 272 13.66 24.79 18.42
C GLY A 272 12.89 25.95 17.79
N THR A 273 13.07 26.12 16.49
CA THR A 273 12.42 27.18 15.71
C THR A 273 10.90 27.06 15.70
N LEU A 274 10.37 25.84 15.68
CA LEU A 274 8.93 25.60 15.65
C LEU A 274 8.27 26.10 16.94
N LYS A 275 8.83 25.79 18.11
CA LYS A 275 8.37 26.35 19.39
C LYS A 275 8.32 27.87 19.36
N ASN A 276 9.38 28.51 18.85
CA ASN A 276 9.43 29.97 18.76
C ASN A 276 8.33 30.54 17.85
N GLU A 277 8.00 29.89 16.73
CA GLU A 277 6.87 30.31 15.88
C GLU A 277 5.52 30.25 16.63
N TYR A 278 5.31 29.21 17.45
CA TYR A 278 4.12 29.09 18.30
C TYR A 278 4.10 30.12 19.45
N ASP A 279 5.26 30.41 20.06
CA ASP A 279 5.42 31.47 21.06
C ASP A 279 4.98 32.83 20.48
N GLN A 280 5.42 33.15 19.26
CA GLN A 280 5.07 34.38 18.54
C GLN A 280 3.58 34.43 18.14
N ALA A 281 3.00 33.30 17.70
CA ALA A 281 1.58 33.23 17.36
C ALA A 281 0.69 33.45 18.60
N ILE A 282 1.07 32.92 19.76
CA ILE A 282 0.35 33.15 21.01
C ILE A 282 0.53 34.59 21.50
N LEU A 283 1.71 35.19 21.32
CA LEU A 283 1.90 36.61 21.61
C LEU A 283 0.95 37.51 20.80
N MET A 284 0.77 37.21 19.51
CA MET A 284 -0.24 37.90 18.69
C MET A 284 -1.66 37.69 19.22
N THR A 285 -1.99 36.46 19.64
CA THR A 285 -3.29 36.13 20.22
C THR A 285 -3.52 36.88 21.54
N TYR A 286 -2.47 37.02 22.37
CA TYR A 286 -2.50 37.81 23.60
C TYR A 286 -2.74 39.29 23.33
N ILE A 287 -2.05 39.90 22.36
CA ILE A 287 -2.28 41.30 21.96
C ILE A 287 -3.73 41.49 21.51
N ALA A 288 -4.24 40.59 20.67
CA ALA A 288 -5.63 40.63 20.24
C ALA A 288 -6.61 40.52 21.43
N ASN A 289 -6.32 39.66 22.42
CA ASN A 289 -7.14 39.50 23.61
C ASN A 289 -7.11 40.75 24.51
N LYS A 290 -5.95 41.40 24.68
CA LYS A 290 -5.83 42.69 25.39
C LYS A 290 -6.67 43.78 24.71
N GLY A 291 -6.84 43.68 23.39
CA GLY A 291 -7.78 44.45 22.57
C GLY A 291 -9.22 44.47 23.08
N ILE A 292 -9.67 43.39 23.72
CA ILE A 292 -11.05 43.20 24.17
C ILE A 292 -11.32 43.96 25.49
N SER A 293 -10.29 44.12 26.33
CA SER A 293 -10.44 44.69 27.68
C SER A 293 -10.41 46.22 27.73
N SER A 294 -9.98 46.91 26.67
CA SER A 294 -10.03 48.37 26.64
C SER A 294 -11.40 48.88 26.17
N ASN A 295 -12.16 49.51 27.07
CA ASN A 295 -13.38 50.26 26.71
C ASN A 295 -13.09 51.60 25.98
N GLY A 296 -11.93 51.74 25.35
CA GLY A 296 -11.54 52.89 24.55
C GLY A 296 -10.96 52.40 23.24
N GLU A 297 -11.07 53.21 22.18
CA GLU A 297 -10.41 53.01 20.89
C GLU A 297 -8.92 52.71 21.11
N LEU A 298 -8.57 51.44 21.29
CA LEU A 298 -7.21 50.97 21.09
C LEU A 298 -6.92 51.29 19.64
N SER A 299 -6.09 52.30 19.41
CA SER A 299 -5.76 52.71 18.06
C SER A 299 -5.28 51.47 17.30
N GLU A 300 -6.08 51.01 16.33
CA GLU A 300 -5.76 49.86 15.48
C GLU A 300 -4.34 50.00 14.92
N THR A 301 -3.88 51.23 14.76
CA THR A 301 -2.53 51.59 14.30
C THR A 301 -1.43 51.22 15.29
N ALA A 302 -1.64 51.28 16.61
CA ALA A 302 -0.65 50.90 17.61
C ALA A 302 -0.51 49.37 17.72
N MET A 303 -1.63 48.64 17.63
CA MET A 303 -1.61 47.18 17.55
C MET A 303 -0.97 46.72 16.24
N LEU A 304 -1.34 47.35 15.12
CA LEU A 304 -0.76 47.08 13.80
C LEU A 304 0.74 47.41 13.76
N SER A 305 1.17 48.53 14.34
CA SER A 305 2.59 48.90 14.43
C SER A 305 3.37 47.84 15.19
N ASN A 306 2.92 47.44 16.39
CA ASN A 306 3.60 46.41 17.18
C ASN A 306 3.64 45.05 16.48
N VAL A 307 2.58 44.66 15.77
CA VAL A 307 2.56 43.43 14.97
C VAL A 307 3.54 43.53 13.79
N ILE A 308 3.58 44.67 13.09
CA ILE A 308 4.51 44.90 11.98
C ILE A 308 5.96 44.92 12.48
N ASP A 309 6.25 45.61 13.58
CA ASP A 309 7.59 45.69 14.17
C ASP A 309 8.11 44.30 14.51
N ARG A 310 7.29 43.43 15.12
CA ARG A 310 7.67 42.05 15.43
C ARG A 310 7.81 41.15 14.21
N LEU A 311 6.93 41.29 13.22
CA LEU A 311 7.05 40.55 11.96
C LEU A 311 8.35 40.91 11.23
N ILE A 312 8.72 42.19 11.22
CA ILE A 312 9.97 42.66 10.63
C ILE A 312 11.16 42.14 11.42
N SER A 313 11.16 42.22 12.75
CA SER A 313 12.24 41.67 13.58
C SER A 313 12.45 40.17 13.33
N ASN A 314 11.38 39.37 13.35
CA ASN A 314 11.48 37.93 13.10
C ASN A 314 11.96 37.59 11.68
N LEU A 315 11.57 38.39 10.68
CA LEU A 315 12.01 38.22 9.29
C LEU A 315 13.51 38.52 9.14
N LEU A 316 13.99 39.58 9.78
CA LEU A 316 15.41 39.96 9.75
C LEU A 316 16.27 38.98 10.55
N ASP A 317 15.79 38.47 11.69
CA ASP A 317 16.48 37.43 12.48
C ASP A 317 16.61 36.08 11.71
N SER A 318 15.73 35.84 10.74
CA SER A 318 15.73 34.60 9.93
C SER A 318 16.57 34.70 8.66
N ASP A 319 16.78 35.91 8.12
CA ASP A 319 17.55 36.15 6.90
C ASP A 319 18.17 37.56 6.90
N ASP A 320 19.42 37.65 7.35
CA ASP A 320 20.22 38.89 7.39
C ASP A 320 20.46 39.51 6.00
N THR A 321 20.17 38.79 4.90
CA THR A 321 20.36 39.27 3.52
C THR A 321 19.14 40.01 2.97
N LEU A 322 18.04 40.06 3.73
CA LEU A 322 16.80 40.67 3.32
C LEU A 322 16.92 42.21 3.32
N THR A 323 17.02 42.79 2.14
CA THR A 323 17.11 44.25 1.97
C THR A 323 15.77 44.96 2.13
N GLU A 324 15.81 46.24 2.49
CA GLU A 324 14.61 47.10 2.65
C GLU A 324 13.73 47.13 1.40
N ASP A 325 14.34 47.11 0.21
CA ASP A 325 13.63 47.11 -1.07
C ASP A 325 12.87 45.80 -1.32
N ASN A 326 13.47 44.66 -0.96
CA ASN A 326 12.81 43.35 -1.07
C ASN A 326 11.60 43.26 -0.12
N LEU A 327 11.74 43.76 1.11
CA LEU A 327 10.65 43.82 2.09
C LEU A 327 9.49 44.71 1.60
N LYS A 328 9.80 45.89 1.09
CA LYS A 328 8.81 46.80 0.50
C LYS A 328 8.08 46.15 -0.66
N GLU A 329 8.78 45.45 -1.55
CA GLU A 329 8.16 44.80 -2.70
C GLU A 329 7.19 43.67 -2.27
N ILE A 330 7.62 42.81 -1.34
CA ILE A 330 6.78 41.73 -0.79
C ILE A 330 5.53 42.30 -0.11
N PHE A 331 5.71 43.33 0.72
CA PHE A 331 4.61 43.96 1.45
C PHE A 331 3.58 44.61 0.51
N ILE A 332 4.06 45.36 -0.50
CA ILE A 332 3.19 45.98 -1.51
C ILE A 332 2.45 44.90 -2.32
N LYS A 333 3.11 43.81 -2.69
CA LYS A 333 2.51 42.70 -3.45
C LYS A 333 1.38 42.05 -2.68
N GLU A 334 1.57 41.76 -1.39
CA GLU A 334 0.52 41.17 -0.56
C GLU A 334 -0.63 42.15 -0.27
N ILE A 335 -0.37 43.44 -0.03
CA ILE A 335 -1.43 44.46 0.07
C ILE A 335 -2.32 44.46 -1.19
N ARG A 336 -1.71 44.42 -2.38
CA ARG A 336 -2.46 44.39 -3.64
C ARG A 336 -3.33 43.13 -3.73
N LYS A 337 -2.78 41.97 -3.39
CA LYS A 337 -3.49 40.68 -3.41
C LYS A 337 -4.68 40.65 -2.45
N VAL A 338 -4.49 41.11 -1.21
CA VAL A 338 -5.57 41.20 -0.21
C VAL A 338 -6.65 42.20 -0.64
N LYS A 339 -6.27 43.39 -1.14
CA LYS A 339 -7.23 44.38 -1.67
C LYS A 339 -8.05 43.81 -2.83
N LEU A 340 -7.41 43.08 -3.75
CA LEU A 340 -8.11 42.41 -4.85
C LEU A 340 -9.12 41.38 -4.34
N ASN A 341 -8.72 40.54 -3.38
CA ASN A 341 -9.59 39.54 -2.78
C ASN A 341 -10.79 40.17 -2.05
N ASN A 342 -10.57 41.22 -1.28
CA ASN A 342 -11.63 41.96 -0.59
C ASN A 342 -12.60 42.63 -1.56
N ASN A 343 -12.10 43.20 -2.67
CA ASN A 343 -12.94 43.71 -3.74
C ASN A 343 -13.77 42.61 -4.41
N ASN A 344 -13.21 41.42 -4.61
CA ASN A 344 -13.95 40.28 -5.15
C ASN A 344 -15.04 39.81 -4.17
N LYS A 345 -14.74 39.70 -2.87
CA LYS A 345 -15.74 39.41 -1.83
C LYS A 345 -16.87 40.44 -1.83
N ARG A 346 -16.55 41.74 -1.89
CA ARG A 346 -17.55 42.82 -2.01
C ARG A 346 -18.40 42.68 -3.26
N LYS A 347 -17.81 42.36 -4.42
CA LYS A 347 -18.56 42.13 -5.67
C LYS A 347 -19.51 40.94 -5.56
N VAL A 348 -19.09 39.85 -4.91
CA VAL A 348 -19.95 38.68 -4.66
C VAL A 348 -21.10 39.04 -3.74
N ILE A 349 -20.84 39.76 -2.65
CA ILE A 349 -21.89 40.25 -1.73
C ILE A 349 -22.88 41.17 -2.45
N LEU A 350 -22.39 42.14 -3.23
CA LEU A 350 -23.22 43.04 -4.04
C LEU A 350 -24.06 42.27 -5.07
N ARG A 351 -23.51 41.22 -5.69
CA ARG A 351 -24.25 40.34 -6.59
C ARG A 351 -25.39 39.62 -5.85
N ILE A 352 -25.11 39.03 -4.68
CA ILE A 352 -26.12 38.36 -3.85
C ILE A 352 -27.23 39.33 -3.43
N PHE A 353 -26.88 40.55 -3.02
CA PHE A 353 -27.86 41.60 -2.68
C PHE A 353 -28.69 42.01 -3.90
N LYS A 354 -28.06 42.20 -5.07
CA LYS A 354 -28.76 42.58 -6.30
C LYS A 354 -29.69 41.47 -6.79
N ASP A 355 -29.27 40.21 -6.68
CA ASP A 355 -30.10 39.05 -7.04
C ASP A 355 -31.30 38.90 -6.10
N ARG A 356 -31.14 39.19 -4.79
CA ARG A 356 -32.28 39.23 -3.86
C ARG A 356 -33.24 40.37 -4.16
N MET A 357 -32.72 41.58 -4.38
CA MET A 357 -33.54 42.75 -4.73
C MET A 357 -34.28 42.54 -6.06
N SER A 358 -33.67 41.87 -7.03
CA SER A 358 -34.34 41.49 -8.28
C SER A 358 -35.49 40.52 -8.02
N LYS A 359 -35.25 39.45 -7.24
CA LYS A 359 -36.30 38.48 -6.89
C LYS A 359 -37.47 39.09 -6.13
N ASP A 360 -37.20 40.03 -5.22
CA ASP A 360 -38.24 40.72 -4.47
C ASP A 360 -39.02 41.69 -5.38
N ASN A 361 -38.36 42.33 -6.34
CA ASN A 361 -39.01 43.16 -7.35
C ASN A 361 -39.85 42.35 -8.35
N ASP A 362 -39.38 41.17 -8.75
CA ASP A 362 -40.10 40.25 -9.62
C ASP A 362 -41.38 39.73 -8.93
N LYS A 363 -41.28 39.40 -7.63
CA LYS A 363 -42.47 39.06 -6.81
C LYS A 363 -43.47 40.20 -6.71
N LEU A 364 -42.99 41.43 -6.49
CA LEU A 364 -43.84 42.62 -6.46
C LEU A 364 -44.57 42.81 -7.80
N MET A 365 -43.87 42.61 -8.93
CA MET A 365 -44.47 42.71 -10.26
C MET A 365 -45.48 41.60 -10.53
N ASP A 366 -45.22 40.37 -10.07
CA ASP A 366 -46.20 39.27 -10.13
C ASP A 366 -47.45 39.61 -9.31
N ASP A 367 -47.29 40.14 -8.10
CA ASP A 367 -48.40 40.56 -7.23
C ASP A 367 -49.22 41.71 -7.87
N PHE A 368 -48.56 42.69 -8.51
CA PHE A 368 -49.24 43.75 -9.26
C PHE A 368 -49.99 43.21 -10.49
N SER A 369 -49.42 42.25 -11.21
CA SER A 369 -50.06 41.62 -12.37
C SER A 369 -51.29 40.79 -12.01
N LEU A 370 -51.32 40.24 -10.79
CA LEU A 370 -52.48 39.54 -10.23
C LEU A 370 -53.59 40.53 -9.84
N LEU A 371 -53.23 41.74 -9.38
CA LEU A 371 -54.19 42.80 -9.05
C LEU A 371 -54.82 43.45 -10.29
N GLU A 372 -54.11 43.56 -11.42
CA GLU A 372 -54.67 44.07 -12.69
C GLU A 372 -55.61 43.08 -13.39
N ARG A 373 -55.65 41.81 -12.96
CA ARG A 373 -56.53 40.77 -13.51
C ARG A 373 -57.87 40.62 -12.77
N ILE A 374 -58.12 41.44 -11.75
CA ILE A 374 -59.39 41.56 -11.02
C ILE A 374 -60.09 42.83 -11.51
#